data_AF-A0A4Y5YP10-F1
#
_entry.id   AF-A0A4Y5YP10-F1
#
_cell.length_a   1.000
_cell.length_b   1.000
_cell.length_c   1.000
_cell.angle_alpha   90.00
_cell.angle_beta   90.00
_cell.angle_gamma   90.00
#
_symmetry.space_group_name_H-M   'P 1'
#
loop_
_entity.id
_entity.type
_entity.pdbx_description
1 polymer ?
#
loop_
_entity_poly.entity_id
_entity_poly.type
_entity_poly.pdbx_seq_one_letter_code
_entity_poly.pdbx_strand_id
1 'polypeptide(L)'
;MDPLLLAVELWWIAPVAAGGVAAGAVGLRRRSTRSGRRLEYDAARHDLKAARQAAVERRMAVKLARADVVRISAERSARRATQEQVAGAKRMLRAKENDAKAAAADVRAKQVRLNAARAAIPAASAPRPLERLQAQHEAIVVRWMNYETDAGLQIAYPAMTDVRQPATAAYLRAAARAVEMRRAATGRVSAEDFAAYRDAVADLERAFEAAEHAARVQAGETTSASSSWQDAAHDVFSRSAEAIDRAAGAAASAIAAWNERKRPGKQ
;
A
#
# COMPACT_ATOMS: atom_id res chain seq x y z
N MET A 1 27.98 48.36 -49.43
CA MET A 1 28.40 49.28 -48.36
C MET A 1 27.59 48.89 -47.15
N ASP A 2 28.22 48.24 -46.18
CA ASP A 2 27.57 47.88 -44.93
C ASP A 2 28.54 48.19 -43.79
N PRO A 3 28.06 48.94 -42.81
CA PRO A 3 28.46 48.65 -41.44
C PRO A 3 27.28 48.77 -40.47
N LEU A 4 27.46 48.16 -39.30
CA LEU A 4 26.70 48.36 -38.06
C LEU A 4 25.51 47.41 -37.82
N LEU A 5 25.86 46.24 -37.31
CA LEU A 5 25.13 45.63 -36.20
C LEU A 5 25.86 46.00 -34.92
N LEU A 6 25.15 46.52 -33.90
CA LEU A 6 25.42 46.27 -32.49
C LEU A 6 24.27 46.80 -31.60
N ALA A 7 23.74 45.86 -30.81
CA ALA A 7 23.29 45.99 -29.41
C ALA A 7 21.98 46.71 -29.04
N VAL A 8 21.11 45.96 -28.30
CA VAL A 8 20.58 46.28 -26.93
C VAL A 8 19.61 47.47 -26.83
N GLU A 9 18.50 47.54 -26.09
CA GLU A 9 17.68 46.71 -25.20
C GLU A 9 16.40 47.55 -24.93
N LEU A 10 15.41 46.93 -24.27
CA LEU A 10 14.61 47.57 -23.21
C LEU A 10 13.35 48.43 -23.59
N TRP A 11 12.18 47.74 -23.55
CA TRP A 11 11.09 47.76 -22.51
C TRP A 11 10.31 49.02 -22.07
N TRP A 12 10.36 50.18 -22.73
CA TRP A 12 9.64 51.36 -22.24
C TRP A 12 8.20 51.51 -22.83
N ILE A 13 7.22 51.45 -21.91
CA ILE A 13 5.95 52.21 -21.86
C ILE A 13 4.72 51.73 -22.68
N ALA A 14 3.73 51.29 -21.89
CA ALA A 14 2.36 50.86 -22.19
C ALA A 14 1.35 52.05 -22.14
N PRO A 15 0.04 51.88 -21.82
CA PRO A 15 -1.10 51.18 -22.47
C PRO A 15 -2.28 52.16 -22.73
N VAL A 16 -3.44 51.66 -23.21
CA VAL A 16 -4.83 51.98 -22.77
C VAL A 16 -5.85 51.54 -23.85
N ALA A 17 -6.79 50.66 -23.49
CA ALA A 17 -8.25 50.93 -23.57
C ALA A 17 -9.10 49.65 -23.41
N ALA A 18 -9.89 49.65 -22.32
CA ALA A 18 -11.27 49.17 -22.22
C ALA A 18 -11.63 47.69 -22.55
N GLY A 19 -12.00 46.96 -21.50
CA GLY A 19 -13.02 45.90 -21.61
C GLY A 19 -12.85 44.72 -20.66
N GLY A 20 -13.71 44.62 -19.65
CA GLY A 20 -14.06 43.33 -19.05
C GLY A 20 -13.45 43.02 -17.69
N VAL A 21 -14.13 43.48 -16.64
CA VAL A 21 -14.06 42.94 -15.27
C VAL A 21 -14.45 41.45 -15.29
N ALA A 22 -13.50 40.53 -15.06
CA ALA A 22 -13.72 39.22 -14.41
C ALA A 22 -12.44 38.36 -14.37
N ALA A 23 -11.51 38.63 -13.43
CA ALA A 23 -10.53 37.61 -13.01
C ALA A 23 -9.95 37.86 -11.60
N GLY A 24 -10.71 38.51 -10.71
CA GLY A 24 -10.31 38.69 -9.31
C GLY A 24 -10.76 37.53 -8.43
N ALA A 25 -10.30 36.28 -8.64
CA ALA A 25 -10.56 35.17 -7.71
C ALA A 25 -9.67 33.92 -7.83
N VAL A 26 -8.50 33.94 -8.48
CA VAL A 26 -7.66 32.73 -8.62
C VAL A 26 -6.66 32.53 -7.46
N GLY A 27 -6.50 33.51 -6.56
CA GLY A 27 -5.48 33.47 -5.50
C GLY A 27 -5.86 32.86 -4.14
N LEU A 28 -7.13 32.47 -3.89
CA LEU A 28 -7.57 32.09 -2.53
C LEU A 28 -8.01 30.62 -2.35
N ARG A 29 -7.90 29.78 -3.38
CA ARG A 29 -8.25 28.34 -3.29
C ARG A 29 -7.08 27.39 -2.98
N ARG A 30 -6.04 27.86 -2.27
CA ARG A 30 -5.02 26.95 -1.69
C ARG A 30 -4.92 27.00 -0.16
N ARG A 31 -5.90 27.59 0.53
CA ARG A 31 -6.00 27.57 2.01
C ARG A 31 -6.69 26.32 2.57
N SER A 32 -6.97 25.34 1.70
CA SER A 32 -7.71 24.11 2.01
C SER A 32 -6.85 22.85 1.81
N THR A 33 -5.54 22.90 2.09
CA THR A 33 -4.80 21.69 2.48
C THR A 33 -5.28 21.29 3.88
N ARG A 34 -6.52 20.77 3.85
CA ARG A 34 -7.41 20.36 4.93
C ARG A 34 -6.68 19.33 5.78
N SER A 35 -6.77 19.52 7.09
CA SER A 35 -6.78 18.46 8.12
C SER A 35 -6.17 17.14 7.65
N GLY A 36 -4.94 16.81 8.08
CA GLY A 36 -4.27 15.54 7.79
C GLY A 36 -5.07 14.26 8.12
N ARG A 37 -6.30 14.39 8.61
CA ARG A 37 -7.32 13.33 8.75
C ARG A 37 -7.60 12.56 7.46
N ARG A 38 -7.59 13.21 6.29
CA ARG A 38 -7.81 12.52 5.00
C ARG A 38 -6.54 11.92 4.39
N LEU A 39 -5.38 12.09 5.04
CA LEU A 39 -4.09 11.71 4.50
C LEU A 39 -4.02 10.23 4.11
N GLU A 40 -4.55 9.33 4.95
CA GLU A 40 -4.59 7.90 4.67
C GLU A 40 -5.51 7.55 3.49
N TYR A 41 -6.64 8.23 3.35
CA TYR A 41 -7.53 8.09 2.20
C TYR A 41 -6.85 8.57 0.90
N ASP A 42 -6.18 9.73 0.95
CA ASP A 42 -5.50 10.29 -0.21
C ASP A 42 -4.30 9.41 -0.62
N ALA A 43 -3.59 8.83 0.35
CA ALA A 43 -2.55 7.82 0.13
C ALA A 43 -3.11 6.54 -0.51
N ALA A 44 -4.22 6.00 0.01
CA ALA A 44 -4.86 4.83 -0.60
C ALA A 44 -5.35 5.11 -2.03
N ARG A 45 -5.80 6.33 -2.31
CA ARG A 45 -6.18 6.76 -3.66
C ARG A 45 -4.97 6.84 -4.60
N HIS A 46 -3.84 7.35 -4.09
CA HIS A 46 -2.58 7.36 -4.81
C HIS A 46 -2.14 5.93 -5.17
N ASP A 47 -2.14 5.01 -4.19
CA ASP A 47 -1.75 3.61 -4.39
C ASP A 47 -2.61 2.92 -5.45
N LEU A 48 -3.94 3.13 -5.42
CA LEU A 48 -4.85 2.55 -6.41
C LEU A 48 -4.58 3.07 -7.82
N LYS A 49 -4.21 4.36 -7.95
CA LYS A 49 -3.85 4.95 -9.25
C LYS A 49 -2.58 4.28 -9.79
N ALA A 50 -1.55 4.16 -8.96
CA ALA A 50 -0.29 3.49 -9.33
C ALA A 50 -0.52 2.02 -9.72
N ALA A 51 -1.29 1.26 -8.94
CA ALA A 51 -1.62 -0.13 -9.23
C ALA A 51 -2.37 -0.30 -10.56
N ARG A 52 -3.30 0.61 -10.89
CA ARG A 52 -4.01 0.59 -12.17
C ARG A 52 -3.07 0.84 -13.35
N GLN A 53 -2.12 1.77 -13.21
CA GLN A 53 -1.10 2.03 -14.24
C GLN A 53 -0.22 0.79 -14.46
N ALA A 54 0.31 0.20 -13.37
CA ALA A 54 1.08 -1.04 -13.44
C ALA A 54 0.29 -2.19 -14.09
N ALA A 55 -1.01 -2.34 -13.77
CA ALA A 55 -1.84 -3.38 -14.39
C ALA A 55 -2.01 -3.19 -15.90
N VAL A 56 -2.08 -1.95 -16.40
CA VAL A 56 -2.10 -1.66 -17.84
C VAL A 56 -0.78 -2.06 -18.48
N GLU A 57 0.35 -1.68 -17.88
CA GLU A 57 1.69 -2.03 -18.37
C GLU A 57 1.89 -3.55 -18.43
N ARG A 58 1.52 -4.28 -17.38
CA ARG A 58 1.63 -5.75 -17.36
C ARG A 58 0.76 -6.43 -18.42
N ARG A 59 -0.43 -5.88 -18.70
CA ARG A 59 -1.26 -6.37 -19.81
C ARG A 59 -0.61 -6.11 -21.17
N MET A 60 0.10 -5.01 -21.35
CA MET A 60 0.86 -4.75 -22.59
C MET A 60 2.03 -5.71 -22.73
N ALA A 61 2.75 -6.01 -21.65
CA ALA A 61 3.80 -7.02 -21.64
C ALA A 61 3.30 -8.41 -22.06
N VAL A 62 2.07 -8.80 -21.69
CA VAL A 62 1.45 -10.05 -22.16
C VAL A 62 1.20 -10.02 -23.67
N LYS A 63 0.71 -8.90 -24.22
CA LYS A 63 0.48 -8.78 -25.68
C LYS A 63 1.79 -8.91 -26.46
N LEU A 64 2.86 -8.27 -25.98
CA LEU A 64 4.20 -8.37 -26.56
C LEU A 64 4.71 -9.82 -26.50
N ALA A 65 4.65 -10.46 -25.34
CA ALA A 65 5.08 -11.85 -25.19
C ALA A 65 4.28 -12.82 -26.07
N ARG A 66 2.99 -12.56 -26.29
CA ARG A 66 2.17 -13.35 -27.22
C ARG A 66 2.62 -13.15 -28.68
N ALA A 67 2.93 -11.92 -29.08
CA ALA A 67 3.48 -11.64 -30.40
C ALA A 67 4.84 -12.34 -30.60
N ASP A 68 5.70 -12.37 -29.58
CA ASP A 68 6.97 -13.11 -29.62
C ASP A 68 6.78 -14.60 -29.79
N VAL A 69 5.81 -15.22 -29.10
CA VAL A 69 5.48 -16.63 -29.30
C VAL A 69 5.07 -16.90 -30.75
N VAL A 70 4.23 -16.04 -31.35
CA VAL A 70 3.81 -16.17 -32.75
C VAL A 70 5.00 -16.02 -33.69
N ARG A 71 5.81 -14.98 -33.50
CA ARG A 71 7.00 -14.70 -34.31
C ARG A 71 7.99 -15.87 -34.28
N ILE A 72 8.37 -16.34 -33.09
CA ILE A 72 9.34 -17.44 -32.93
C ILE A 72 8.76 -18.76 -33.47
N SER A 73 7.44 -18.96 -33.36
CA SER A 73 6.78 -20.13 -33.96
C SER A 73 6.84 -20.09 -35.50
N ALA A 74 6.70 -18.91 -36.12
CA ALA A 74 6.86 -18.73 -37.55
C ALA A 74 8.33 -18.84 -38.01
N GLU A 75 9.28 -18.34 -37.22
CA GLU A 75 10.71 -18.55 -37.47
C GLU A 75 11.06 -20.04 -37.40
N ARG A 76 10.43 -20.80 -36.50
CA ARG A 76 10.59 -22.25 -36.43
C ARG A 76 10.06 -22.95 -37.68
N SER A 77 8.89 -22.58 -38.20
CA SER A 77 8.37 -23.19 -39.44
C SER A 77 9.25 -22.89 -40.64
N ALA A 78 9.92 -21.73 -40.64
CA ALA A 78 10.95 -21.36 -41.62
C ALA A 78 12.34 -21.98 -41.34
N ARG A 79 12.47 -22.89 -40.35
CA ARG A 79 13.73 -23.53 -39.89
C ARG A 79 14.81 -22.54 -39.41
N ARG A 80 14.42 -21.33 -38.99
CA ARG A 80 15.30 -20.28 -38.43
C ARG A 80 15.31 -20.24 -36.91
N ALA A 81 14.41 -20.98 -36.24
CA ALA A 81 14.36 -21.11 -34.79
C ALA A 81 14.20 -22.57 -34.34
N THR A 82 14.62 -22.86 -33.11
CA THR A 82 14.60 -24.18 -32.49
C THR A 82 13.31 -24.43 -31.70
N GLN A 83 13.02 -25.69 -31.39
CA GLN A 83 11.92 -26.06 -30.51
C GLN A 83 12.08 -25.51 -29.09
N GLU A 84 13.31 -25.45 -28.60
CA GLU A 84 13.64 -24.91 -27.29
C GLU A 84 13.32 -23.41 -27.20
N GLN A 85 13.63 -22.63 -28.25
CA GLN A 85 13.30 -21.21 -28.33
C GLN A 85 11.78 -20.97 -28.25
N VAL A 86 10.99 -21.78 -28.95
CA VAL A 86 9.51 -21.74 -28.83
C VAL A 86 9.06 -22.07 -27.41
N ALA A 87 9.66 -23.08 -26.78
CA ALA A 87 9.33 -23.44 -25.40
C ALA A 87 9.70 -22.31 -24.41
N GLY A 88 10.85 -21.67 -24.60
CA GLY A 88 11.28 -20.50 -23.82
C GLY A 88 10.32 -19.32 -23.95
N ALA A 89 9.89 -19.00 -25.18
CA ALA A 89 8.90 -17.95 -25.44
C ALA A 89 7.56 -18.24 -24.74
N LYS A 90 7.10 -19.50 -24.76
CA LYS A 90 5.89 -19.92 -24.05
C LYS A 90 6.02 -19.79 -22.53
N ARG A 91 7.18 -20.15 -21.96
CA ARG A 91 7.45 -19.94 -20.52
C ARG A 91 7.42 -18.46 -20.15
N MET A 92 8.04 -17.61 -20.97
CA MET A 92 8.00 -16.16 -20.78
C MET A 92 6.56 -15.62 -20.84
N LEU A 93 5.76 -16.05 -21.83
CA LEU A 93 4.35 -15.67 -21.90
C LEU A 93 3.59 -16.06 -20.63
N ARG A 94 3.77 -17.29 -20.12
CA ARG A 94 3.15 -17.72 -18.85
C ARG A 94 3.58 -16.87 -17.66
N ALA A 95 4.86 -16.51 -17.59
CA ALA A 95 5.35 -15.60 -16.54
C ALA A 95 4.67 -14.23 -16.63
N LYS A 96 4.53 -13.65 -17.83
CA LYS A 96 3.83 -12.37 -18.01
C LYS A 96 2.34 -12.46 -17.73
N GLU A 97 1.68 -13.57 -18.05
CA GLU A 97 0.28 -13.81 -17.69
C GLU A 97 0.10 -13.86 -16.16
N ASN A 98 1.00 -14.54 -15.46
CA ASN A 98 1.01 -14.58 -14.00
C ASN A 98 1.24 -13.18 -13.40
N ASP A 99 2.20 -12.40 -13.92
CA ASP A 99 2.43 -11.02 -13.51
C ASP A 99 1.19 -10.13 -13.71
N ALA A 100 0.50 -10.26 -14.84
CA ALA A 100 -0.71 -9.50 -15.12
C ALA A 100 -1.87 -9.89 -14.20
N LYS A 101 -1.97 -11.18 -13.84
CA LYS A 101 -2.94 -11.67 -12.85
C LYS A 101 -2.63 -11.13 -11.46
N ALA A 102 -1.36 -11.13 -11.05
CA ALA A 102 -0.91 -10.55 -9.79
C ALA A 102 -1.21 -9.04 -9.73
N ALA A 103 -0.92 -8.28 -10.79
CA ALA A 103 -1.25 -6.86 -10.86
C ALA A 103 -2.76 -6.59 -10.81
N ALA A 104 -3.58 -7.44 -11.43
CA ALA A 104 -5.04 -7.33 -11.32
C ALA A 104 -5.56 -7.63 -9.91
N ALA A 105 -4.94 -8.59 -9.20
CA ALA A 105 -5.24 -8.86 -7.79
C ALA A 105 -4.83 -7.68 -6.90
N ASP A 106 -3.66 -7.08 -7.15
CA ASP A 106 -3.19 -5.89 -6.42
C ASP A 106 -4.17 -4.72 -6.57
N VAL A 107 -4.67 -4.43 -7.78
CA VAL A 107 -5.70 -3.40 -7.98
C VAL A 107 -6.94 -3.63 -7.10
N ARG A 108 -7.38 -4.89 -6.96
CA ARG A 108 -8.51 -5.24 -6.08
C ARG A 108 -8.17 -5.01 -4.61
N ALA A 109 -6.97 -5.41 -4.18
CA ALA A 109 -6.49 -5.18 -2.81
C ALA A 109 -6.42 -3.67 -2.49
N LYS A 110 -5.90 -2.84 -3.41
CA LYS A 110 -5.87 -1.38 -3.25
C LYS A 110 -7.27 -0.76 -3.23
N GLN A 111 -8.22 -1.31 -3.99
CA GLN A 111 -9.61 -0.85 -3.96
C GLN A 111 -10.26 -1.12 -2.59
N VAL A 112 -10.01 -2.29 -2.00
CA VAL A 112 -10.47 -2.61 -0.64
C VAL A 112 -9.84 -1.66 0.38
N ARG A 113 -8.52 -1.43 0.30
CA ARG A 113 -7.81 -0.48 1.17
C ARG A 113 -8.37 0.94 1.04
N LEU A 114 -8.68 1.41 -0.16
CA LEU A 114 -9.30 2.73 -0.36
C LEU A 114 -10.66 2.84 0.32
N ASN A 115 -11.48 1.79 0.20
CA ASN A 115 -12.79 1.76 0.85
C ASN A 115 -12.65 1.75 2.38
N ALA A 116 -11.73 0.96 2.92
CA ALA A 116 -11.40 0.93 4.34
C ALA A 116 -10.89 2.29 4.84
N ALA A 117 -9.94 2.91 4.14
CA ALA A 117 -9.41 4.23 4.47
C ALA A 117 -10.46 5.34 4.39
N ARG A 118 -11.45 5.21 3.49
CA ARG A 118 -12.59 6.12 3.42
C ARG A 118 -13.51 5.99 4.63
N ALA A 119 -13.75 4.77 5.10
CA ALA A 119 -14.55 4.52 6.30
C ALA A 119 -13.82 4.89 7.59
N ALA A 120 -12.48 4.77 7.61
CA ALA A 120 -11.62 5.04 8.76
C ALA A 120 -11.14 6.50 8.88
N ILE A 121 -11.75 7.44 8.16
CA ILE A 121 -11.41 8.87 8.31
C ILE A 121 -11.74 9.28 9.75
N PRO A 122 -10.74 9.70 10.56
CA PRO A 122 -10.94 9.94 11.98
C PRO A 122 -11.83 11.16 12.23
N ALA A 123 -12.67 11.06 13.27
CA ALA A 123 -13.42 12.20 13.82
C ALA A 123 -12.50 13.31 14.31
N ALA A 124 -13.04 14.51 14.57
CA ALA A 124 -12.25 15.68 14.97
C ALA A 124 -11.48 15.47 16.29
N SER A 125 -12.00 14.67 17.22
CA SER A 125 -11.36 14.35 18.49
C SER A 125 -10.30 13.25 18.41
N ALA A 126 -10.30 12.44 17.36
CA ALA A 126 -9.39 11.30 17.24
C ALA A 126 -8.00 11.71 16.72
N PRO A 127 -6.94 10.96 17.08
CA PRO A 127 -5.59 11.18 16.56
C PRO A 127 -5.54 11.12 15.03
N ARG A 128 -4.70 11.97 14.44
CA ARG A 128 -4.53 12.02 12.98
C ARG A 128 -3.81 10.76 12.48
N PRO A 129 -4.00 10.35 11.22
CA PRO A 129 -3.35 9.16 10.67
C PRO A 129 -1.83 9.16 10.81
N LEU A 130 -1.17 10.30 10.63
CA LEU A 130 0.29 10.42 10.81
C LEU A 130 0.71 10.19 12.27
N GLU A 131 -0.01 10.75 13.23
CA GLU A 131 0.26 10.58 14.66
C GLU A 131 0.09 9.11 15.06
N ARG A 132 -0.96 8.44 14.57
CA ARG A 132 -1.15 7.00 14.80
C ARG A 132 -0.01 6.17 14.20
N LEU A 133 0.44 6.51 13.00
CA LEU A 133 1.53 5.79 12.33
C LEU A 133 2.88 5.99 13.04
N GLN A 134 3.13 7.19 13.57
CA GLN A 134 4.31 7.47 14.39
C GLN A 134 4.28 6.68 15.70
N ALA A 135 3.12 6.63 16.36
CA ALA A 135 2.94 5.82 17.57
C ALA A 135 3.14 4.31 17.28
N GLN A 136 2.67 3.81 16.14
CA GLN A 136 2.94 2.43 15.70
C GLN A 136 4.45 2.20 15.55
N HIS A 137 5.16 3.06 14.81
CA HIS A 137 6.61 2.95 14.66
C HIS A 137 7.33 2.94 16.03
N GLU A 138 6.96 3.83 16.94
CA GLU A 138 7.54 3.88 18.28
C GLU A 138 7.27 2.62 19.10
N ALA A 139 6.07 2.04 19.01
CA ALA A 139 5.76 0.79 19.69
C ALA A 139 6.67 -0.37 19.26
N ILE A 140 6.99 -0.47 17.97
CA ILE A 140 7.90 -1.50 17.45
C ILE A 140 9.32 -1.28 17.99
N VAL A 141 9.80 -0.03 17.97
CA VAL A 141 11.13 0.32 18.49
C VAL A 141 11.22 0.02 19.99
N VAL A 142 10.17 0.27 20.76
CA VAL A 142 10.11 -0.08 22.19
C VAL A 142 10.17 -1.60 22.39
N ARG A 143 9.42 -2.38 21.61
CA ARG A 143 9.49 -3.86 21.66
C ARG A 143 10.91 -4.36 21.38
N TRP A 144 11.59 -3.79 20.39
CA TRP A 144 12.99 -4.11 20.10
C TRP A 144 13.92 -3.74 21.25
N MET A 145 13.74 -2.56 21.83
CA MET A 145 14.60 -2.08 22.91
C MET A 145 14.64 -3.06 24.09
N ASN A 146 13.54 -3.77 24.35
CA ASN A 146 13.53 -4.82 25.38
C ASN A 146 14.62 -5.89 25.14
N TYR A 147 14.87 -6.30 23.89
CA TYR A 147 15.94 -7.26 23.56
C TYR A 147 17.36 -6.66 23.70
N GLU A 148 17.49 -5.34 23.70
CA GLU A 148 18.77 -4.63 23.89
C GLU A 148 19.04 -4.26 25.36
N THR A 149 18.00 -4.17 26.19
CA THR A 149 18.13 -3.70 27.58
C THR A 149 17.83 -4.74 28.64
N ASP A 150 17.00 -5.74 28.34
CA ASP A 150 16.67 -6.81 29.28
C ASP A 150 17.69 -7.95 29.17
N ALA A 151 18.49 -8.12 30.22
CA ALA A 151 19.52 -9.18 30.29
C ALA A 151 18.92 -10.60 30.15
N GLY A 152 17.70 -10.83 30.64
CA GLY A 152 17.02 -12.11 30.50
C GLY A 152 16.68 -12.41 29.04
N LEU A 153 16.15 -11.43 28.31
CA LEU A 153 15.86 -11.56 26.88
C LEU A 153 17.13 -11.70 26.04
N GLN A 154 18.22 -11.02 26.42
CA GLN A 154 19.51 -11.18 25.74
C GLN A 154 20.10 -12.57 25.88
N ILE A 155 20.00 -13.17 27.08
CA ILE A 155 20.46 -14.54 27.33
C ILE A 155 19.56 -15.55 26.61
N ALA A 156 18.24 -15.35 26.64
CA ALA A 156 17.28 -16.27 26.04
C ALA A 156 17.27 -16.20 24.50
N TYR A 157 17.43 -15.01 23.93
CA TYR A 157 17.29 -14.74 22.50
C TYR A 157 18.47 -13.95 21.93
N PRO A 158 19.73 -14.44 22.03
CA PRO A 158 20.91 -13.70 21.57
C PRO A 158 20.89 -13.43 20.05
N ALA A 159 20.15 -14.24 19.28
CA ALA A 159 19.95 -14.03 17.85
C ALA A 159 19.24 -12.70 17.52
N MET A 160 18.44 -12.14 18.45
CA MET A 160 17.77 -10.87 18.26
C MET A 160 18.74 -9.69 18.20
N THR A 161 19.94 -9.76 18.77
CA THR A 161 20.91 -8.64 18.72
C THR A 161 22.12 -8.94 17.82
N ASP A 162 22.23 -10.16 17.30
CA ASP A 162 23.31 -10.56 16.40
C ASP A 162 23.03 -10.20 14.93
N VAL A 163 23.75 -9.19 14.41
CA VAL A 163 23.65 -8.72 13.02
C VAL A 163 24.02 -9.80 11.99
N ARG A 164 24.74 -10.86 12.37
CA ARG A 164 25.03 -11.98 11.47
C ARG A 164 23.79 -12.79 11.13
N GLN A 165 22.75 -12.70 11.97
CA GLN A 165 21.47 -13.35 11.70
C GLN A 165 20.74 -12.63 10.56
N PRO A 166 20.38 -13.32 9.47
CA PRO A 166 19.76 -12.68 8.30
C PRO A 166 18.46 -11.93 8.62
N ALA A 167 17.66 -12.45 9.56
CA ALA A 167 16.39 -11.84 9.97
C ALA A 167 16.62 -10.54 10.77
N THR A 168 17.57 -10.54 11.71
CA THR A 168 18.02 -9.36 12.46
C THR A 168 18.58 -8.29 11.52
N ALA A 169 19.45 -8.67 10.57
CA ALA A 169 19.96 -7.74 9.56
C ALA A 169 18.84 -7.17 8.66
N ALA A 170 17.77 -7.93 8.40
CA ALA A 170 16.60 -7.44 7.69
C ALA A 170 15.80 -6.44 8.53
N TYR A 171 15.61 -6.71 9.82
CA TYR A 171 14.99 -5.77 10.76
C TYR A 171 15.76 -4.44 10.81
N LEU A 172 17.08 -4.46 10.99
CA LEU A 172 17.88 -3.24 11.09
C LEU A 172 17.83 -2.39 9.80
N ARG A 173 17.82 -3.03 8.63
CA ARG A 173 17.61 -2.35 7.34
C ARG A 173 16.21 -1.73 7.24
N ALA A 174 15.18 -2.46 7.66
CA ALA A 174 13.81 -1.96 7.67
C ALA A 174 13.65 -0.78 8.66
N ALA A 175 14.30 -0.84 9.83
CA ALA A 175 14.30 0.21 10.83
C ALA A 175 14.96 1.50 10.29
N ALA A 176 16.13 1.37 9.66
CA ALA A 176 16.79 2.49 9.01
C ALA A 176 15.90 3.15 7.95
N ARG A 177 15.22 2.35 7.12
CA ARG A 177 14.28 2.86 6.12
C ARG A 177 13.04 3.51 6.73
N ALA A 178 12.47 2.95 7.80
CA ALA A 178 11.35 3.56 8.51
C ALA A 178 11.72 4.91 9.13
N VAL A 179 12.95 5.06 9.65
CA VAL A 179 13.48 6.35 10.13
C VAL A 179 13.65 7.35 9.00
N GLU A 180 14.21 6.94 7.87
CA GLU A 180 14.35 7.79 6.67
C GLU A 180 12.98 8.32 6.20
N MET A 181 12.01 7.42 6.03
CA MET A 181 10.66 7.80 5.60
C MET A 181 9.93 8.66 6.64
N ARG A 182 10.17 8.43 7.95
CA ARG A 182 9.64 9.29 9.02
C ARG A 182 10.16 10.72 8.88
N ARG A 183 11.44 10.91 8.54
CA ARG A 183 12.04 12.24 8.34
C ARG A 183 11.43 12.94 7.12
N ALA A 184 11.20 12.21 6.04
CA ALA A 184 10.50 12.73 4.86
C ALA A 184 9.04 13.11 5.16
N ALA A 185 8.37 12.38 6.07
CA ALA A 185 7.01 12.65 6.53
C ALA A 185 6.93 13.68 7.67
N THR A 186 7.69 14.78 7.58
CA THR A 186 7.63 15.91 8.53
C THR A 186 6.98 17.15 7.91
N GLY A 187 6.26 17.93 8.72
CA GLY A 187 5.59 19.15 8.26
C GLY A 187 4.36 18.89 7.36
N ARG A 188 4.36 19.42 6.13
CA ARG A 188 3.27 19.22 5.17
C ARG A 188 3.47 17.91 4.40
N VAL A 189 3.01 16.81 5.00
CA VAL A 189 3.16 15.46 4.45
C VAL A 189 2.25 15.26 3.22
N SER A 190 2.84 14.81 2.11
CA SER A 190 2.07 14.42 0.92
C SER A 190 1.46 13.02 1.08
N ALA A 191 0.47 12.70 0.24
CA ALA A 191 -0.13 11.37 0.21
C ALA A 191 0.89 10.26 -0.14
N GLU A 192 1.89 10.60 -0.96
CA GLU A 192 2.96 9.70 -1.37
C GLU A 192 3.94 9.45 -0.22
N ASP A 193 4.41 10.51 0.45
CA ASP A 193 5.32 10.39 1.61
C ASP A 193 4.67 9.59 2.74
N PHE A 194 3.36 9.83 3.00
CA PHE A 194 2.62 9.05 3.98
C PHE A 194 2.50 7.58 3.58
N ALA A 195 2.21 7.28 2.30
CA ALA A 195 2.14 5.91 1.82
C ALA A 195 3.49 5.20 1.98
N ALA A 196 4.59 5.87 1.61
CA ALA A 196 5.94 5.36 1.74
C ALA A 196 6.33 5.11 3.20
N TYR A 197 6.01 6.03 4.11
CA TYR A 197 6.24 5.84 5.54
C TYR A 197 5.38 4.71 6.12
N ARG A 198 4.10 4.64 5.76
CA ARG A 198 3.20 3.55 6.17
C ARG A 198 3.74 2.19 5.74
N ASP A 199 4.19 2.08 4.49
CA ASP A 199 4.70 0.82 3.96
C ASP A 199 6.02 0.44 4.63
N ALA A 200 6.91 1.41 4.91
CA ALA A 200 8.15 1.18 5.65
C ALA A 200 7.91 0.73 7.11
N VAL A 201 6.92 1.27 7.80
CA VAL A 201 6.54 0.79 9.15
C VAL A 201 5.97 -0.62 9.10
N ALA A 202 5.18 -0.94 8.07
CA ALA A 202 4.66 -2.30 7.89
C ALA A 202 5.77 -3.31 7.53
N ASP A 203 6.78 -2.91 6.76
CA ASP A 203 7.98 -3.71 6.50
C ASP A 203 8.81 -3.91 7.77
N LEU A 204 8.98 -2.84 8.57
CA LEU A 204 9.65 -2.89 9.87
C LEU A 204 8.99 -3.92 10.81
N GLU A 205 7.67 -3.87 10.95
CA GLU A 205 6.93 -4.84 11.78
C GLU A 205 7.12 -6.27 11.29
N ARG A 206 6.97 -6.51 9.97
CA ARG A 206 7.18 -7.86 9.42
C ARG A 206 8.59 -8.38 9.65
N ALA A 207 9.60 -7.50 9.52
CA ALA A 207 10.98 -7.87 9.75
C ALA A 207 11.26 -8.15 11.23
N PHE A 208 10.64 -7.38 12.13
CA PHE A 208 10.68 -7.62 13.57
C PHE A 208 10.10 -8.98 13.94
N GLU A 209 8.87 -9.27 13.50
CA GLU A 209 8.19 -10.55 13.76
C GLU A 209 8.97 -11.73 13.17
N ALA A 210 9.55 -11.57 11.98
CA ALA A 210 10.39 -12.60 11.38
C ALA A 210 11.69 -12.84 12.18
N ALA A 211 12.30 -11.79 12.73
CA ALA A 211 13.47 -11.90 13.59
C ALA A 211 13.12 -12.58 14.92
N GLU A 212 12.02 -12.18 15.56
CA GLU A 212 11.55 -12.78 16.81
C GLU A 212 11.23 -14.26 16.62
N HIS A 213 10.50 -14.60 15.56
CA HIS A 213 10.21 -15.99 15.23
C HIS A 213 11.49 -16.81 14.99
N ALA A 214 12.44 -16.28 14.22
CA ALA A 214 13.70 -16.97 13.96
C ALA A 214 14.52 -17.17 15.24
N ALA A 215 14.57 -16.17 16.12
CA ALA A 215 15.27 -16.26 17.39
C ALA A 215 14.63 -17.28 18.34
N ARG A 216 13.29 -17.32 18.42
CA ARG A 216 12.55 -18.32 19.20
C ARG A 216 12.80 -19.74 18.71
N VAL A 217 12.75 -19.95 17.39
CA VAL A 217 13.09 -21.25 16.78
C VAL A 217 14.52 -21.68 17.11
N GLN A 218 15.48 -20.75 17.07
CA GLN A 218 16.87 -21.04 17.46
C GLN A 218 17.04 -21.34 18.95
N ALA A 219 16.23 -20.71 19.81
CA ALA A 219 16.17 -21.00 21.25
C ALA A 219 15.50 -22.35 21.58
N GLY A 220 15.06 -23.11 20.56
CA GLY A 220 14.40 -24.40 20.73
C GLY A 220 12.91 -24.30 21.05
N GLU A 221 12.31 -23.10 20.97
CA GLU A 221 10.87 -22.94 21.06
C GLU A 221 10.22 -23.49 19.79
N THR A 222 9.52 -24.61 19.93
CA THR A 222 8.68 -25.15 18.86
C THR A 222 7.42 -24.31 18.75
N THR A 223 7.49 -23.20 18.00
CA THR A 223 6.28 -22.62 17.43
C THR A 223 5.79 -23.59 16.37
N SER A 224 4.97 -24.57 16.78
CA SER A 224 4.42 -25.50 15.80
C SER A 224 3.59 -24.70 14.82
N ALA A 225 4.02 -24.64 13.55
CA ALA A 225 3.27 -24.01 12.47
C ALA A 225 1.81 -24.53 12.41
N SER A 226 1.59 -25.76 12.91
CA SER A 226 0.25 -26.32 13.10
C SER A 226 -0.63 -25.47 14.02
N SER A 227 -0.12 -25.00 15.17
CA SER A 227 -0.89 -24.20 16.14
C SER A 227 -1.28 -22.86 15.54
N SER A 228 -0.33 -22.16 14.89
CA SER A 228 -0.62 -20.84 14.30
C SER A 228 -1.64 -20.90 13.16
N TRP A 229 -1.60 -21.94 12.33
CA TRP A 229 -2.61 -22.14 11.28
C TRP A 229 -3.94 -22.60 11.84
N GLN A 230 -3.94 -23.45 12.88
CA GLN A 230 -5.16 -23.87 13.58
C GLN A 230 -5.85 -22.68 14.25
N ASP A 231 -5.11 -21.81 14.93
CA ASP A 231 -5.65 -20.59 15.55
C ASP A 231 -6.20 -19.61 14.51
N ALA A 232 -5.46 -19.40 13.42
CA ALA A 232 -5.93 -18.57 12.31
C ALA A 232 -7.17 -19.15 11.63
N ALA A 233 -7.25 -20.48 11.48
CA ALA A 233 -8.43 -21.15 10.96
C ALA A 233 -9.62 -21.00 11.91
N HIS A 234 -9.43 -21.21 13.21
CA HIS A 234 -10.46 -21.04 14.23
C HIS A 234 -11.02 -19.61 14.29
N ASP A 235 -10.15 -18.61 14.21
CA ASP A 235 -10.55 -17.19 14.18
C ASP A 235 -11.30 -16.80 12.90
N VAL A 236 -10.94 -17.37 11.75
CA VAL A 236 -11.73 -17.21 10.51
C VAL A 236 -13.11 -17.86 10.66
N PHE A 237 -13.18 -19.06 11.24
CA PHE A 237 -14.44 -19.77 11.46
C PHE A 237 -15.35 -19.01 12.44
N SER A 238 -14.83 -18.53 13.56
CA SER A 238 -15.62 -17.76 14.54
C SER A 238 -16.17 -16.47 13.93
N ARG A 239 -15.35 -15.71 13.20
CA ARG A 239 -15.81 -14.49 12.53
C ARG A 239 -16.86 -14.76 11.45
N SER A 240 -16.75 -15.91 10.77
CA SER A 240 -17.75 -16.32 9.79
C SER A 240 -19.08 -16.68 10.45
N ALA A 241 -19.04 -17.37 11.60
CA ALA A 241 -20.23 -17.70 12.39
C ALA A 241 -20.89 -16.42 12.90
N GLU A 242 -20.12 -15.48 13.47
CA GLU A 242 -20.63 -14.19 13.93
C GLU A 242 -21.23 -13.32 12.81
N ALA A 243 -20.70 -13.43 11.59
CA ALA A 243 -21.25 -12.73 10.43
C ALA A 243 -22.59 -13.36 9.99
N ILE A 244 -22.69 -14.69 10.04
CA ILE A 244 -23.93 -15.43 9.73
C ILE A 244 -24.99 -15.13 10.79
N ASP A 245 -24.66 -15.13 12.07
CA ASP A 245 -25.59 -14.83 13.16
C ASP A 245 -26.10 -13.39 13.08
N ARG A 246 -25.23 -12.43 12.77
CA ARG A 246 -25.65 -11.05 12.53
C ARG A 246 -26.55 -10.92 11.30
N ALA A 247 -26.27 -11.66 10.23
CA ALA A 247 -27.13 -11.68 9.05
C ALA A 247 -28.50 -12.32 9.35
N ALA A 248 -28.52 -13.41 10.13
CA ALA A 248 -29.74 -14.07 10.58
C ALA A 248 -30.57 -13.17 11.50
N GLY A 249 -29.93 -12.47 12.44
CA GLY A 249 -30.58 -11.47 13.31
C GLY A 249 -31.11 -10.25 12.54
N ALA A 250 -30.38 -9.77 11.53
CA ALA A 250 -30.84 -8.71 10.64
C ALA A 250 -32.05 -9.15 9.79
N ALA A 251 -32.05 -10.40 9.31
CA ALA A 251 -33.19 -10.97 8.58
C ALA A 251 -34.42 -11.15 9.49
N ALA A 252 -34.22 -11.69 10.70
CA ALA A 252 -35.28 -11.89 11.68
C ALA A 252 -35.91 -10.55 12.13
N SER A 253 -35.09 -9.53 12.39
CA SER A 253 -35.59 -8.19 12.74
C SER A 253 -36.32 -7.51 11.58
N ALA A 254 -35.88 -7.70 10.33
CA ALA A 254 -36.60 -7.21 9.16
C ALA A 254 -37.97 -7.89 8.98
N ILE A 255 -38.07 -9.20 9.23
CA ILE A 255 -39.33 -9.96 9.19
C ILE A 255 -40.27 -9.54 10.32
N ALA A 256 -39.74 -9.35 11.54
CA ALA A 256 -40.51 -8.85 12.68
C ALA A 256 -41.10 -7.45 12.40
N ALA A 257 -40.28 -6.53 11.90
CA ALA A 257 -40.71 -5.18 11.50
C ALA A 257 -41.73 -5.18 10.35
N TRP A 258 -41.73 -6.21 9.49
CA TRP A 258 -42.74 -6.38 8.45
C TRP A 258 -44.07 -6.92 8.99
N ASN A 259 -44.01 -7.88 9.93
CA ASN A 259 -45.20 -8.43 10.58
C ASN A 259 -45.91 -7.42 11.50
N GLU A 260 -45.16 -6.58 12.21
CA GLU A 260 -45.72 -5.47 13.01
C GLU A 260 -46.46 -4.47 12.12
N ARG A 261 -45.93 -4.14 10.93
CA ARG A 261 -46.61 -3.27 9.96
C ARG A 261 -47.89 -3.86 9.37
N LYS A 262 -48.05 -5.20 9.39
CA LYS A 262 -49.22 -5.90 8.86
C LYS A 262 -50.34 -6.15 9.87
N ARG A 263 -50.13 -5.84 11.16
CA ARG A 263 -51.19 -5.88 12.18
C ARG A 263 -51.72 -4.46 12.42
N PRO A 264 -52.71 -3.97 11.66
CA PRO A 264 -53.43 -2.78 12.08
C PRO A 264 -54.16 -3.12 13.39
N GLY A 265 -53.96 -2.29 14.41
CA GLY A 265 -54.60 -2.45 15.70
C GLY A 265 -56.12 -2.49 15.54
N LYS A 266 -56.74 -3.61 15.92
CA LYS A 266 -58.13 -3.58 16.39
C LYS A 266 -58.09 -2.97 17.78
N GLN A 267 -58.28 -1.65 17.85
CA GLN A 267 -58.84 -1.01 19.05
C GLN A 267 -60.36 -1.08 18.95
#